data_AF-A0A1G4W194-F1
#
_entry.id   AF-A0A1G4W194-F1
#
_cell.length_a   1.000
_cell.length_b   1.000
_cell.length_c   1.000
_cell.angle_alpha   90.00
_cell.angle_beta   90.00
_cell.angle_gamma   90.00
#
_symmetry.space_group_name_H-M   'P 1'
#
loop_
_entity.id
_entity.type
_entity.pdbx_description
1 polymer ?
#
loop_
_entity_poly.entity_id
_entity_poly.type
_entity_poly.pdbx_seq_one_letter_code
_entity_poly.pdbx_strand_id
1 'polypeptide(L)'
;MALLGTFGFDSLPDDEFDVTFTIPNNCNFTTHYDATKKINTITVQLNSGQSQPSGVFVPCNHTVSADNNAANINFEQKLNGSTITKPKIVITL
;
A
#
# COMPACT_ATOMS: atom_id res chain seq x y z
N MET A 1 15.16 -3.56 6.24
CA MET A 1 15.03 -3.05 4.85
C MET A 1 13.56 -2.86 4.56
N ALA A 2 13.14 -1.69 4.06
CA ALA A 2 11.74 -1.41 3.77
C ALA A 2 11.43 -1.76 2.31
N LEU A 3 10.30 -2.44 2.06
CA LEU A 3 9.76 -2.72 0.73
C LEU A 3 8.92 -1.57 0.18
N LEU A 4 8.48 -0.65 1.05
CA LEU A 4 7.76 0.55 0.66
C LEU A 4 8.72 1.73 0.57
N GLY A 5 8.78 2.36 -0.61
CA GLY A 5 9.52 3.59 -0.86
C GLY A 5 8.68 4.84 -0.60
N THR A 6 8.85 5.87 -1.43
CA THR A 6 8.02 7.08 -1.39
C THR A 6 6.56 6.74 -1.65
N PHE A 7 5.64 7.40 -0.95
CA PHE A 7 4.21 7.30 -1.19
C PHE A 7 3.54 8.68 -1.07
N GLY A 8 2.42 8.84 -1.76
CA GLY A 8 1.63 10.05 -1.83
C GLY A 8 0.15 9.73 -2.05
N PHE A 9 -0.69 10.73 -1.83
CA PHE A 9 -2.13 10.60 -1.93
C PHE A 9 -2.72 11.83 -2.60
N ASP A 10 -3.62 11.60 -3.54
CA ASP A 10 -4.38 12.63 -4.21
C ASP A 10 -5.87 12.33 -4.07
N SER A 11 -6.68 13.34 -3.78
CA SER A 11 -8.14 13.17 -3.79
C SER A 11 -8.65 13.10 -5.23
N LEU A 12 -9.58 12.19 -5.46
CA LEU A 12 -10.32 12.05 -6.70
C LEU A 12 -11.79 12.47 -6.45
N PRO A 13 -12.56 12.70 -7.53
CA PRO A 13 -14.02 12.82 -7.43
C PRO A 13 -14.65 11.56 -6.79
N ASP A 14 -15.93 11.65 -6.43
CA ASP A 14 -16.75 10.51 -5.97
C ASP A 14 -16.23 9.80 -4.71
N ASP A 15 -15.66 10.57 -3.78
CA ASP A 15 -15.12 10.07 -2.51
C ASP A 15 -14.02 9.01 -2.69
N GLU A 16 -13.19 9.14 -3.73
CA GLU A 16 -12.05 8.26 -3.98
C GLU A 16 -10.70 8.96 -3.73
N PHE A 17 -9.66 8.17 -3.52
CA PHE A 17 -8.28 8.65 -3.39
C PHE A 17 -7.35 7.81 -4.26
N ASP A 18 -6.46 8.46 -5.01
CA ASP A 18 -5.35 7.77 -5.65
C ASP A 18 -4.18 7.64 -4.66
N VAL A 19 -3.66 6.42 -4.54
CA VAL A 19 -2.52 6.10 -3.70
C VAL A 19 -1.35 5.79 -4.61
N THR A 20 -0.39 6.71 -4.69
CA THR A 20 0.85 6.50 -5.44
C THR A 20 1.95 6.05 -4.48
N PHE A 21 2.72 5.04 -4.85
CA PHE A 21 3.83 4.55 -4.03
C PHE A 21 4.90 3.88 -4.88
N THR A 22 6.07 3.63 -4.31
CA THR A 22 7.15 2.91 -4.99
C THR A 22 7.52 1.63 -4.25
N ILE A 23 7.83 0.58 -5.00
CA ILE A 23 8.29 -0.71 -4.46
C ILE A 23 9.50 -1.21 -5.27
N PRO A 24 10.36 -2.09 -4.72
CA PRO A 24 11.41 -2.76 -5.50
C PRO A 24 10.85 -3.45 -6.74
N ASN A 25 11.57 -3.40 -7.87
CA ASN A 25 11.11 -3.96 -9.15
C ASN A 25 10.94 -5.49 -9.15
N ASN A 26 11.45 -6.19 -8.14
CA ASN A 26 11.28 -7.62 -7.92
C ASN A 26 10.29 -7.93 -6.78
N CYS A 27 9.49 -6.95 -6.37
CA CYS A 27 8.34 -7.10 -5.49
C CYS A 27 7.03 -7.02 -6.28
N ASN A 28 5.95 -7.44 -5.64
CA ASN A 28 4.58 -7.17 -6.06
C ASN A 28 3.78 -6.60 -4.88
N PHE A 29 2.57 -6.12 -5.18
CA PHE A 29 1.62 -5.73 -4.16
C PHE A 29 0.26 -6.39 -4.38
N THR A 30 -0.48 -6.55 -3.28
CA THR A 30 -1.88 -6.95 -3.29
C THR A 30 -2.68 -5.99 -2.43
N THR A 31 -3.98 -5.88 -2.69
CA THR A 31 -4.87 -5.00 -1.93
C THR A 31 -6.05 -5.78 -1.38
N HIS A 32 -6.52 -5.37 -0.21
CA HIS A 32 -7.68 -5.97 0.45
C HIS A 32 -8.44 -4.90 1.21
N TYR A 33 -9.76 -4.87 1.03
CA TYR A 33 -10.65 -4.01 1.80
C TYR A 33 -11.38 -4.82 2.88
N ASP A 34 -11.17 -4.47 4.14
CA ASP A 34 -11.92 -4.99 5.29
C ASP A 34 -13.15 -4.11 5.51
N ALA A 35 -14.32 -4.56 5.04
CA ALA A 35 -15.57 -3.83 5.15
C ALA A 35 -16.11 -3.69 6.60
N THR A 36 -15.61 -4.51 7.55
CA THR A 36 -16.01 -4.42 8.96
C THR A 36 -15.21 -3.33 9.67
N LYS A 37 -13.90 -3.27 9.39
CA LYS A 37 -13.00 -2.26 9.97
C LYS A 37 -12.91 -0.98 9.15
N LYS A 38 -13.42 -0.98 7.92
CA LYS A 38 -13.36 0.12 6.96
C LYS A 38 -11.92 0.51 6.61
N ILE A 39 -11.05 -0.49 6.38
CA ILE A 39 -9.62 -0.30 6.12
C ILE A 39 -9.23 -0.93 4.80
N ASN A 40 -8.54 -0.16 3.96
CA ASN A 40 -7.82 -0.62 2.77
C ASN A 40 -6.39 -1.00 3.17
N THR A 41 -6.01 -2.26 2.96
CA THR A 41 -4.64 -2.74 3.23
C THR A 41 -3.93 -3.01 1.92
N ILE A 42 -2.80 -2.34 1.72
CA ILE A 42 -1.84 -2.57 0.62
C ILE A 42 -0.69 -3.40 1.18
N THR A 43 -0.54 -4.63 0.72
CA THR A 43 0.54 -5.53 1.13
C THR A 43 1.60 -5.59 0.04
N VAL A 44 2.86 -5.28 0.38
CA VAL A 44 4.01 -5.41 -0.51
C VAL A 44 4.86 -6.61 -0.09
N GLN A 45 5.26 -7.43 -1.05
CA GLN A 45 6.07 -8.63 -0.80
C GLN A 45 7.01 -8.95 -1.96
N LEU A 46 8.02 -9.79 -1.70
CA LEU A 46 8.91 -10.30 -2.75
C LEU A 46 8.14 -11.20 -3.73
N ASN A 47 8.53 -11.13 -5.00
CA ASN A 47 8.09 -12.11 -5.98
C ASN A 47 8.64 -13.50 -5.62
N SER A 48 7.89 -14.54 -5.99
CA SER A 48 8.29 -15.93 -5.74
C SER A 48 9.70 -16.20 -6.31
N GLY A 49 10.53 -16.90 -5.53
CA GLY A 49 11.91 -17.23 -5.90
C GLY A 49 12.94 -16.12 -5.65
N GLN A 50 12.53 -14.91 -5.22
CA GLN A 50 13.44 -13.84 -4.83
C GLN A 50 13.82 -13.97 -3.35
N SER A 51 15.10 -13.76 -3.03
CA SER A 51 15.61 -13.83 -1.66
C SER A 51 15.82 -12.46 -1.02
N GLN A 52 15.98 -11.41 -1.83
CA GLN A 52 16.23 -10.05 -1.38
C GLN A 52 15.53 -9.03 -2.29
N PRO A 53 15.11 -7.86 -1.76
CA PRO A 53 14.52 -6.82 -2.57
C PRO A 53 15.59 -6.10 -3.39
N SER A 54 15.22 -5.70 -4.59
CA SER A 54 16.05 -4.86 -5.45
C SER A 54 16.24 -3.46 -4.87
N GLY A 55 17.38 -2.84 -5.15
CA GLY A 55 17.60 -1.42 -4.87
C GLY A 55 16.92 -0.49 -5.89
N VAL A 56 16.38 -1.03 -6.98
CA VAL A 56 15.65 -0.27 -8.01
C VAL A 56 14.18 -0.27 -7.69
N PHE A 57 13.63 0.92 -7.43
CA PHE A 57 12.23 1.13 -7.10
C PHE A 57 11.44 1.53 -8.35
N VAL A 58 10.22 1.00 -8.49
CA VAL A 58 9.28 1.30 -9.56
C VAL A 58 8.00 1.91 -8.99
N PRO A 59 7.37 2.86 -9.70
CA PRO A 59 6.11 3.45 -9.27
C PRO A 59 4.95 2.45 -9.40
N CYS A 60 4.00 2.57 -8.49
CA CYS A 60 2.74 1.84 -8.41
C CYS A 60 1.64 2.84 -8.05
N ASN A 61 0.42 2.56 -8.52
CA ASN A 61 -0.77 3.33 -8.20
C ASN A 61 -1.92 2.39 -7.82
N HIS A 62 -2.82 2.88 -6.96
CA HIS A 62 -4.03 2.18 -6.61
C HIS A 62 -5.09 3.16 -6.11
N THR A 63 -6.28 3.09 -6.69
CA THR A 63 -7.44 3.84 -6.21
C THR A 63 -8.07 3.14 -5.02
N VAL A 64 -8.36 3.89 -3.98
CA VAL A 64 -9.12 3.44 -2.82
C VAL A 64 -10.36 4.29 -2.64
N SER A 65 -11.50 3.67 -2.38
CA SER A 65 -12.71 4.40 -2.02
C SER A 65 -12.66 4.80 -0.55
N ALA A 66 -13.16 6.01 -0.26
CA ALA A 66 -13.42 6.47 1.08
C ALA A 66 -14.71 5.84 1.62
N ASP A 67 -14.80 5.72 2.93
CA ASP A 67 -16.03 5.41 3.63
C ASP A 67 -16.29 6.55 4.63
N ASN A 68 -17.44 7.22 4.52
CA ASN A 68 -17.80 8.36 5.35
C ASN A 68 -16.76 9.50 5.32
N ASN A 69 -16.39 9.94 4.11
CA ASN A 69 -15.42 11.01 3.83
C ASN A 69 -13.99 10.75 4.32
N ALA A 70 -13.68 9.51 4.70
CA ALA A 70 -12.33 9.13 5.13
C ALA A 70 -11.86 7.83 4.46
N ALA A 71 -10.64 7.84 3.94
CA ALA A 71 -9.94 6.63 3.53
C ALA A 71 -8.94 6.22 4.60
N ASN A 72 -9.13 5.02 5.14
CA ASN A 72 -8.20 4.40 6.07
C ASN A 72 -7.30 3.44 5.28
N ILE A 73 -6.00 3.70 5.29
CA ILE A 73 -5.01 2.94 4.51
C ILE A 73 -3.95 2.37 5.44
N ASN A 74 -3.67 1.08 5.29
CA ASN A 74 -2.56 0.39 5.92
C ASN A 74 -1.58 -0.11 4.87
N PHE A 75 -0.30 0.12 5.10
CA PHE A 75 0.75 -0.56 4.35
C PHE A 75 1.35 -1.69 5.18
N GLU A 76 1.34 -2.89 4.61
CA GLU A 76 2.01 -4.06 5.15
C GLU A 76 3.18 -4.45 4.26
N GLN A 77 4.30 -4.85 4.86
CA GLN A 77 5.46 -5.34 4.14
C GLN A 77 5.78 -6.74 4.63
N LYS A 78 5.73 -7.73 3.73
CA LYS A 78 6.05 -9.12 4.05
C LYS A 78 7.41 -9.48 3.49
N LEU A 79 8.36 -9.77 4.39
CA LEU A 79 9.72 -10.13 4.02
C LEU A 79 10.24 -11.20 4.98
N ASN A 80 10.77 -12.30 4.44
CA ASN A 80 11.38 -13.39 5.22
C ASN A 80 10.46 -13.93 6.34
N GLY A 81 9.17 -14.10 6.05
CA GLY A 81 8.18 -14.59 7.01
C GLY A 81 7.76 -13.58 8.09
N SER A 82 8.30 -12.35 8.06
CA SER A 82 7.90 -11.27 8.96
C SER A 82 6.97 -10.28 8.27
N THR A 83 5.95 -9.81 8.99
CA THR A 83 5.07 -8.72 8.54
C THR A 83 5.41 -7.45 9.32
N ILE A 84 5.71 -6.38 8.60
CA ILE A 84 5.92 -5.04 9.18
C ILE A 84 4.80 -4.14 8.68
N THR A 85 3.95 -3.69 9.60
CA THR A 85 2.87 -2.75 9.31
C THR A 85 3.33 -1.33 9.57
N LYS A 86 3.14 -0.44 8.58
CA LYS A 86 3.35 1.01 8.76
C LYS A 86 2.21 1.60 9.61
N PRO A 87 2.42 2.77 10.24
CA PRO A 87 1.34 3.48 10.89
C PRO A 87 0.14 3.64 9.95
N LYS A 88 -1.07 3.48 10.51
CA LYS A 88 -2.32 3.70 9.79
C LYS A 88 -2.35 5.12 9.26
N ILE A 89 -2.72 5.28 8.00
CA ILE A 89 -2.91 6.56 7.35
C ILE A 89 -4.40 6.80 7.22
N VAL A 90 -4.84 7.99 7.60
CA VAL A 90 -6.22 8.43 7.46
C VAL A 90 -6.20 9.69 6.61
N ILE A 91 -6.90 9.64 5.48
CA ILE A 91 -7.07 10.78 4.58
C ILE A 91 -8.53 11.18 4.68
N THR A 92 -8.79 12.47 4.82
CA THR A 92 -10.14 13.03 4.93
C THR A 92 -10.35 14.08 3.85
N LEU A 93 -11.55 14.13 3.29
CA LEU A 93 -12.00 15.21 2.40
C LEU A 93 -12.36 16.48 3.18
#